data_AF-A0A7T2YXF2-F1
#
_entry.id   AF-A0A7T2YXF2-F1
#
_cell.length_a   1.000
_cell.length_b   1.000
_cell.length_c   1.000
_cell.angle_alpha   90.00
_cell.angle_beta   90.00
_cell.angle_gamma   90.00
#
_symmetry.space_group_name_H-M   'P 1'
#
loop_
_entity.id
_entity.type
_entity.pdbx_description
1 polymer ?
#
loop_
_entity_poly.entity_id
_entity_poly.type
_entity_poly.pdbx_seq_one_letter_code
_entity_poly.pdbx_strand_id
1 'polypeptide(L)'
;MGYTTRFSGALALSRALTMQEAKTLLQFNEDPDLIQGQRPSSYLQWVPSEDLQYIVWDEGEKFYSYDEWMTWLLRHLDSIGVKANGYLYWVGEDRSDTGEIAVIDSQMTVTPNKKAAIQRKPLTLSKLGEMALEQITS
;
A
#
# COMPACT_ATOMS: atom_id res chain seq x y z
N MET A 1 -3.20 12.18 -22.08
CA MET A 1 -2.91 10.75 -22.31
C MET A 1 -2.62 10.17 -20.95
N GLY A 2 -3.54 9.37 -20.40
CA GLY A 2 -3.38 8.89 -19.04
C GLY A 2 -2.89 7.45 -19.10
N TYR A 3 -1.71 7.18 -18.55
CA TYR A 3 -1.12 5.85 -18.49
C TYR A 3 -1.82 5.04 -17.40
N THR A 4 -2.39 3.89 -17.76
CA THR A 4 -3.13 3.05 -16.81
C THR A 4 -2.21 1.98 -16.23
N THR A 5 -1.44 2.32 -15.19
CA THR A 5 -0.59 1.36 -14.47
C THR A 5 -1.41 0.64 -13.40
N ARG A 6 -1.39 -0.71 -13.41
CA ARG A 6 -2.05 -1.54 -12.39
C ARG A 6 -1.01 -2.21 -11.52
N PHE A 7 -1.25 -2.22 -10.20
CA PHE A 7 -0.38 -2.88 -9.24
C PHE A 7 -1.02 -4.18 -8.73
N SER A 8 -0.18 -5.15 -8.36
CA SER A 8 -0.56 -6.43 -7.77
C SER A 8 0.54 -6.93 -6.84
N GLY A 9 0.27 -7.98 -6.06
CA GLY A 9 1.16 -8.43 -4.99
C GLY A 9 0.86 -7.75 -3.67
N ALA A 10 1.78 -7.90 -2.71
CA ALA A 10 1.60 -7.39 -1.35
C ALA A 10 2.95 -7.30 -0.62
N LEU A 11 3.05 -6.35 0.32
CA LEU A 11 4.17 -6.27 1.25
C LEU A 11 3.74 -6.80 2.61
N ALA A 12 4.35 -7.88 3.06
CA ALA A 12 4.13 -8.45 4.38
C ALA A 12 4.75 -7.54 5.45
N LEU A 13 3.97 -7.28 6.49
CA LEU A 13 4.39 -6.50 7.65
C LEU A 13 5.01 -7.41 8.71
N SER A 14 6.00 -6.91 9.44
CA SER A 14 6.66 -7.65 10.53
C SER A 14 5.72 -7.99 11.69
N ARG A 15 4.61 -7.25 11.81
CA ARG A 15 3.47 -7.53 12.68
C ARG A 15 2.20 -6.97 12.03
N ALA A 16 1.04 -7.45 12.45
CA ALA A 16 -0.22 -6.81 12.09
C ALA A 16 -0.26 -5.36 12.60
N LEU A 17 -0.84 -4.47 11.81
CA LEU A 17 -1.17 -3.13 12.25
C LEU A 17 -2.28 -3.18 13.30
N THR A 18 -2.24 -2.26 14.25
CA THR A 18 -3.39 -2.00 15.11
C THR A 18 -4.49 -1.31 14.30
N MET A 19 -5.73 -1.40 14.79
CA MET A 19 -6.87 -0.71 14.18
C MET A 19 -6.66 0.80 14.09
N GLN A 20 -5.95 1.39 15.06
CA GLN A 20 -5.63 2.82 15.06
C GLN A 20 -4.61 3.17 13.98
N GLU A 21 -3.52 2.40 13.86
CA GLU A 21 -2.51 2.61 12.81
C GLU A 21 -3.11 2.44 11.41
N ALA A 22 -3.93 1.39 11.23
CA ALA A 22 -4.63 1.14 9.97
C ALA A 22 -5.61 2.26 9.62
N LYS A 23 -6.39 2.74 10.61
CA LYS A 23 -7.28 3.89 10.43
C LYS A 23 -6.51 5.13 10.01
N THR A 24 -5.38 5.43 10.65
CA THR A 24 -4.55 6.59 10.30
C THR A 24 -4.05 6.52 8.85
N LEU A 25 -3.58 5.36 8.39
CA LEU A 25 -3.19 5.17 6.99
C LEU A 25 -4.36 5.36 6.01
N LEU A 26 -5.55 4.85 6.35
CA LEU A 26 -6.74 5.05 5.51
C LEU A 26 -7.14 6.53 5.45
N GLN A 27 -7.06 7.26 6.57
CA GLN A 27 -7.32 8.70 6.58
C GLN A 27 -6.33 9.48 5.72
N PHE A 28 -5.04 9.10 5.73
CA PHE A 28 -4.05 9.68 4.84
C PHE A 28 -4.27 9.34 3.37
N ASN A 29 -4.86 8.17 3.08
CA ASN A 29 -5.23 7.81 1.72
C ASN A 29 -6.41 8.65 1.22
N GLU A 30 -7.41 8.90 2.07
CA GLU A 30 -8.57 9.73 1.72
C GLU A 30 -8.22 11.23 1.63
N ASP A 31 -7.42 11.71 2.57
CA ASP A 31 -7.03 13.10 2.68
C ASP A 31 -5.52 13.23 3.01
N PRO A 32 -4.67 13.30 1.96
CA PRO A 32 -3.23 13.51 2.14
C PRO A 32 -2.87 14.83 2.85
N ASP A 33 -3.77 15.83 2.92
CA ASP A 33 -3.50 17.09 3.65
C ASP A 33 -3.42 16.90 5.16
N LEU A 34 -3.91 15.76 5.68
CA LEU A 34 -3.75 15.38 7.09
C LEU A 34 -2.30 15.02 7.46
N ILE A 35 -1.44 14.74 6.47
CA ILE A 35 -0.03 14.42 6.70
C ILE A 35 0.76 15.72 6.93
N GLN A 36 1.34 15.84 8.12
CA GLN A 36 2.23 16.95 8.43
C GLN A 36 3.65 16.67 7.92
N GLY A 37 4.15 17.50 7.02
CA GLY A 37 5.54 17.45 6.53
C GLY A 37 5.67 17.10 5.06
N GLN A 38 6.81 16.49 4.68
CA GLN A 38 7.08 16.13 3.29
C GLN A 38 6.23 14.92 2.88
N ARG A 39 5.35 15.14 1.89
CA ARG A 39 4.58 14.12 1.20
C ARG A 39 4.61 14.37 -0.31
N PRO A 40 4.38 13.35 -1.13
CA PRO A 40 4.12 13.54 -2.56
C PRO A 40 2.81 14.32 -2.79
N SER A 41 2.65 14.89 -3.98
CA SER A 41 1.50 15.73 -4.34
C SER A 41 0.23 14.96 -4.75
N SER A 42 0.34 13.64 -4.96
CA SER A 42 -0.76 12.74 -5.37
C SER A 42 -1.41 12.02 -4.17
N TYR A 43 -2.27 11.03 -4.41
CA TYR A 43 -2.86 10.19 -3.34
C TYR A 43 -1.94 9.01 -2.98
N LEU A 44 -1.98 8.58 -1.71
CA LEU A 44 -1.11 7.51 -1.18
C LEU A 44 -1.30 6.19 -1.92
N GLN A 45 -2.54 5.78 -2.18
CA GLN A 45 -3.00 4.55 -2.86
C GLN A 45 -2.41 3.20 -2.37
N TRP A 46 -1.49 3.22 -1.42
CA TRP A 46 -0.99 2.08 -0.67
C TRP A 46 -1.74 1.97 0.65
N VAL A 47 -2.55 0.93 0.79
CA VAL A 47 -3.42 0.73 1.94
C VAL A 47 -3.16 -0.62 2.63
N PRO A 48 -3.47 -0.75 3.93
CA PRO A 48 -3.47 -2.06 4.59
C PRO A 48 -4.41 -3.05 3.90
N SER A 49 -4.10 -4.34 3.97
CA SER A 49 -5.01 -5.44 3.62
C SER A 49 -6.07 -5.68 4.70
N GLU A 50 -7.13 -6.41 4.36
CA GLU A 50 -8.24 -6.73 5.29
C GLU A 50 -7.78 -7.46 6.57
N ASP A 51 -6.70 -8.23 6.50
CA ASP A 51 -6.10 -8.95 7.63
C ASP A 51 -5.06 -8.12 8.41
N LEU A 52 -4.84 -6.85 8.04
CA LEU A 52 -3.88 -5.91 8.65
C LEU A 52 -2.42 -6.35 8.61
N GLN A 53 -2.11 -7.43 7.90
CA GLN A 53 -0.77 -8.02 7.84
C GLN A 53 0.01 -7.60 6.60
N TYR A 54 -0.63 -6.96 5.63
CA TYR A 54 0.00 -6.57 4.38
C TYR A 54 -0.33 -5.14 3.97
N ILE A 55 0.51 -4.59 3.09
CA ILE A 55 0.21 -3.39 2.30
C ILE A 55 -0.07 -3.82 0.87
N VAL A 56 -1.13 -3.26 0.28
CA VAL A 56 -1.59 -3.51 -1.08
C VAL A 56 -1.99 -2.20 -1.77
N TRP A 57 -2.16 -2.24 -3.08
CA TRP A 57 -2.72 -1.13 -3.84
C TRP A 57 -4.24 -1.05 -3.64
N ASP A 58 -4.80 0.15 -3.57
CA ASP A 58 -6.23 0.39 -3.38
C ASP A 58 -7.10 0.14 -4.62
N GLU A 59 -6.48 -0.21 -5.76
CA GLU A 59 -7.14 -0.42 -7.06
C GLU A 59 -7.91 0.80 -7.58
N GLY A 60 -7.62 1.98 -7.06
CA GLY A 60 -8.29 3.23 -7.41
C GLY A 60 -7.83 3.82 -8.74
N GLU A 61 -7.46 5.09 -8.74
CA GLU A 61 -7.06 5.81 -9.95
C GLU A 61 -5.60 5.53 -10.36
N LYS A 62 -5.17 6.19 -11.44
CA LYS A 62 -3.80 6.11 -11.99
C LYS A 62 -2.78 6.60 -10.97
N PHE A 63 -1.83 5.74 -10.64
CA PHE A 63 -0.90 5.96 -9.55
C PHE A 63 0.49 6.38 -10.04
N TYR A 64 0.70 7.68 -10.25
CA TYR A 64 1.93 8.20 -10.86
C TYR A 64 3.13 8.29 -9.91
N SER A 65 2.91 8.57 -8.62
CA SER A 65 3.99 8.76 -7.62
C SER A 65 4.14 7.55 -6.70
N TYR A 66 3.94 6.35 -7.23
CA TYR A 66 3.87 5.11 -6.45
C TYR A 66 5.16 4.80 -5.68
N ASP A 67 6.31 5.18 -6.24
CA ASP A 67 7.65 5.01 -5.70
C ASP A 67 7.95 6.02 -4.58
N GLU A 68 7.61 7.29 -4.78
CA GLU A 68 7.72 8.32 -3.74
C GLU A 68 6.81 8.00 -2.55
N TRP A 69 5.57 7.58 -2.83
CA TRP A 69 4.61 7.18 -1.81
C TRP A 69 5.02 5.91 -1.07
N MET A 70 5.57 4.90 -1.76
CA MET A 70 6.13 3.74 -1.08
C MET A 70 7.28 4.14 -0.18
N THR A 71 8.19 5.00 -0.64
CA THR A 71 9.32 5.48 0.16
C THR A 71 8.85 6.24 1.40
N TRP A 72 7.78 7.05 1.27
CA TRP A 72 7.14 7.70 2.41
C TRP A 72 6.52 6.67 3.37
N LEU A 73 5.77 5.70 2.86
CA LEU A 73 5.10 4.68 3.67
C LEU A 73 6.10 3.83 4.45
N LEU A 74 7.20 3.41 3.83
CA LEU A 74 8.24 2.62 4.50
C LEU A 74 8.88 3.39 5.66
N ARG A 75 9.10 4.71 5.51
CA ARG A 75 9.57 5.57 6.61
C ARG A 75 8.52 5.72 7.70
N HIS A 76 7.25 5.86 7.34
CA HIS A 76 6.16 5.94 8.31
C HIS A 76 6.03 4.65 9.13
N LEU A 77 6.02 3.49 8.46
CA LEU A 77 6.00 2.18 9.11
C LEU A 77 7.21 1.98 10.03
N ASP A 78 8.41 2.39 9.58
CA ASP A 78 9.61 2.32 10.40
C ASP A 78 9.50 3.18 11.68
N SER A 79 8.90 4.36 11.57
CA SER A 79 8.69 5.27 12.72
C SER A 79 7.76 4.70 13.80
N ILE A 80 6.87 3.77 13.43
CA ILE A 80 5.97 3.05 14.35
C ILE A 80 6.47 1.62 14.67
N GLY A 81 7.72 1.30 14.30
CA GLY A 81 8.37 0.03 14.60
C GLY A 81 7.88 -1.16 13.76
N VAL A 82 7.34 -0.90 12.57
CA VAL A 82 6.86 -1.92 11.63
C VAL A 82 7.77 -1.96 10.41
N LYS A 83 8.24 -3.15 10.03
CA LYS A 83 8.99 -3.37 8.80
C LYS A 83 8.06 -3.96 7.74
N ALA A 84 8.30 -3.64 6.47
CA ALA A 84 7.56 -4.20 5.35
C ALA A 84 8.53 -4.90 4.40
N ASN A 85 8.15 -6.10 3.94
CA ASN A 85 8.93 -6.90 3.01
C ASN A 85 8.02 -7.60 2.02
N GLY A 86 8.42 -7.67 0.76
CA GLY A 86 7.66 -8.40 -0.24
C GLY A 86 7.87 -7.86 -1.63
N TYR A 87 6.95 -8.23 -2.51
CA TYR A 87 7.03 -7.91 -3.92
C TYR A 87 5.69 -7.36 -4.37
N LEU A 88 5.74 -6.19 -5.00
CA LEU A 88 4.64 -5.62 -5.75
C LEU A 88 5.03 -5.69 -7.22
N TYR A 89 4.04 -5.82 -8.08
CA TYR A 89 4.23 -5.93 -9.51
C TYR A 89 3.33 -4.93 -10.20
N TRP A 90 3.85 -4.26 -11.22
CA TRP A 90 3.10 -3.30 -12.00
C TRP A 90 3.00 -3.73 -13.45
N VAL A 91 1.89 -3.40 -14.08
CA VAL A 91 1.61 -3.62 -15.50
C VAL A 91 1.08 -2.31 -16.08
N GLY A 92 1.82 -1.75 -17.03
CA GLY A 92 1.44 -0.58 -17.83
C GLY A 92 0.51 -0.96 -18.98
N GLU A 93 0.35 -0.05 -19.94
CA GLU A 93 -0.60 -0.24 -21.06
C GLU A 93 -0.12 -1.27 -22.08
N ASP A 94 1.19 -1.35 -22.31
CA ASP A 94 1.79 -2.38 -23.13
C ASP A 94 2.03 -3.64 -22.30
N ARG A 95 1.71 -4.81 -22.88
CA ARG A 95 1.93 -6.12 -22.22
C ARG A 95 3.39 -6.40 -21.84
N SER A 96 4.34 -5.66 -22.42
CA SER A 96 5.77 -5.71 -22.09
C SER A 96 6.17 -4.68 -21.04
N ASP A 97 5.37 -3.64 -20.82
CA ASP A 97 5.62 -2.62 -19.79
C ASP A 97 5.18 -3.19 -18.45
N THR A 98 6.05 -3.99 -17.87
CA THR A 98 5.82 -4.66 -16.59
C THR A 98 7.03 -4.43 -15.71
N GLY A 99 6.85 -4.51 -14.40
CA GLY A 99 7.98 -4.50 -13.50
C GLY A 99 7.62 -4.98 -12.11
N GLU A 100 8.65 -5.07 -11.31
CA GLU A 100 8.63 -5.51 -9.92
C GLU A 100 9.17 -4.39 -9.05
N ILE A 101 8.51 -4.21 -7.93
CA ILE A 101 8.95 -3.42 -6.80
C ILE A 101 9.25 -4.44 -5.71
N ALA A 102 10.53 -4.66 -5.44
CA ALA A 102 10.96 -5.46 -4.31
C ALA A 102 11.18 -4.54 -3.11
N VAL A 103 10.57 -4.87 -1.98
CA VAL A 103 10.87 -4.24 -0.70
C VAL A 103 11.54 -5.28 0.18
N ILE A 104 12.81 -5.04 0.51
CA ILE A 104 13.63 -5.92 1.35
C ILE A 104 14.29 -5.05 2.41
N ASP A 105 14.14 -5.44 3.68
CA ASP A 105 14.59 -4.69 4.85
C ASP A 105 14.08 -3.24 4.86
N SER A 106 12.82 -3.04 4.46
CA SER A 106 12.19 -1.72 4.27
C SER A 106 12.92 -0.81 3.27
N GLN A 107 13.72 -1.37 2.35
CA GLN A 107 14.30 -0.64 1.22
C GLN A 107 13.66 -1.11 -0.09
N MET A 108 13.30 -0.16 -0.94
CA MET A 108 12.63 -0.39 -2.20
C MET A 108 13.63 -0.49 -3.36
N THR A 109 13.47 -1.47 -4.23
CA THR A 109 14.17 -1.60 -5.51
C THR A 109 13.15 -1.81 -6.62
N VAL A 110 13.21 -1.01 -7.68
CA VAL A 110 12.33 -1.14 -8.85
C VAL A 110 13.09 -1.80 -9.99
N THR A 111 12.55 -2.91 -10.51
CA THR A 111 13.13 -3.68 -11.62
C THR A 111 12.11 -3.85 -12.74
N PRO A 112 12.35 -3.32 -13.96
CA PRO A 112 11.47 -3.56 -15.09
C PRO A 112 11.57 -5.01 -15.63
N ASN A 113 10.56 -5.46 -16.37
CA ASN A 113 10.43 -6.76 -17.06
C ASN A 113 10.26 -8.01 -16.16
N LYS A 114 9.44 -7.95 -15.10
CA LYS A 114 9.08 -9.12 -14.27
C LYS A 114 7.57 -9.31 -14.13
N LYS A 115 7.11 -10.57 -14.05
CA LYS A 115 5.68 -10.96 -14.02
C LYS A 115 5.19 -11.32 -12.61
N ALA A 116 3.90 -11.03 -12.38
CA ALA A 116 3.27 -10.96 -11.07
C ALA A 116 2.89 -12.28 -10.39
N ALA A 117 2.81 -12.21 -9.06
CA ALA A 117 2.27 -13.20 -8.13
C ALA A 117 0.91 -12.77 -7.51
N ILE A 118 0.35 -13.64 -6.68
CA ILE A 118 -1.00 -13.70 -6.08
C ILE A 118 -1.61 -12.34 -5.65
N GLN A 119 -2.89 -12.10 -5.98
CA GLN A 119 -3.69 -10.94 -5.55
C GLN A 119 -4.20 -11.06 -4.10
N ARG A 120 -4.20 -9.94 -3.37
CA ARG A 120 -4.74 -9.76 -2.01
C ARG A 120 -5.70 -8.57 -2.00
N LYS A 121 -6.74 -8.59 -1.15
CA LYS A 121 -7.79 -7.57 -1.13
C LYS A 121 -7.43 -6.35 -0.25
N PRO A 122 -7.66 -5.11 -0.72
CA PRO A 122 -7.46 -3.90 0.08
C PRO A 122 -8.51 -3.76 1.19
N LEU A 123 -8.10 -3.26 2.35
CA LEU A 123 -9.01 -2.89 3.43
C LEU A 123 -9.77 -1.62 3.05
N THR A 124 -11.07 -1.60 3.33
CA THR A 124 -11.94 -0.43 3.15
C THR A 124 -12.44 0.08 4.50
N LEU A 125 -12.88 1.35 4.57
CA LEU A 125 -13.48 1.90 5.79
C LEU A 125 -14.71 1.12 6.26
N SER A 126 -15.55 0.66 5.33
CA SER A 126 -16.70 -0.19 5.65
C SER A 126 -16.27 -1.48 6.32
N LYS A 127 -15.22 -2.14 5.78
CA LYS A 127 -14.71 -3.38 6.35
C LYS A 127 -14.06 -3.18 7.72
N LEU A 128 -13.37 -2.05 7.91
CA LEU A 128 -12.81 -1.67 9.22
C LEU A 128 -13.93 -1.51 10.28
N GLY A 129 -15.07 -0.92 9.90
CA GLY A 129 -16.24 -0.78 10.77
C GLY A 129 -16.84 -2.12 11.18
N GLU A 130 -16.96 -3.07 10.24
CA GLU A 130 -17.43 -4.44 10.53
C GLU A 130 -16.53 -5.15 11.54
N MET A 131 -15.20 -5.13 11.31
CA MET A 131 -14.23 -5.78 12.20
C MET A 131 -14.26 -5.21 13.63
N ALA A 132 -14.47 -3.90 13.77
CA ALA A 132 -14.58 -3.25 15.07
C ALA A 132 -15.84 -3.70 15.83
N LEU A 133 -16.96 -3.91 15.15
CA LEU A 133 -18.21 -4.39 15.76
C LEU A 133 -18.10 -5.86 16.23
N GLU A 134 -17.44 -6.71 15.44
CA GLU A 134 -17.21 -8.12 15.79
C GLU A 134 -16.35 -8.29 17.05
N GLN A 135 -15.34 -7.43 17.24
CA GLN A 135 -14.50 -7.44 18.45
C GLN A 135 -15.22 -6.98 19.72
N ILE A 136 -16.26 -6.15 19.60
CA ILE A 136 -17.04 -5.65 20.76
C ILE A 136 -18.14 -6.66 21.15
N THR A 137 -18.55 -7.51 20.22
CA THR A 137 -19.63 -8.50 20.42
C THR A 137 -19.13 -9.90 20.80
N SER A 138 -17.80 -10.09 20.88
CA SER A 138 -17.12 -11.31 21.37
C SER A 138 -16.60 -11.12 22.79
#